data_AF-A0A3S4INH4-F1
#
_entry.id   AF-A0A3S4INH4-F1
#
_cell.length_a   1.000
_cell.length_b   1.000
_cell.length_c   1.000
_cell.angle_alpha   90.00
_cell.angle_beta   90.00
_cell.angle_gamma   90.00
#
_symmetry.space_group_name_H-M   'P 1'
#
loop_
_entity.id
_entity.type
_entity.pdbx_description
1 polymer ?
#
loop_
_entity_poly.entity_id
_entity_poly.type
_entity_poly.pdbx_seq_one_letter_code
_entity_poly.pdbx_strand_id
1 'polypeptide(L)' 'MLERVDIIPTSMVATMAAAESGWGTSKLARSNNNLFGMKCTKGRCTNTPGKVKGYSPIRVG' A
#
# COMPACT_ATOMS: atom_id res chain seq x y z
N MET A 1 -31.20 -3.07 12.94
CA MET A 1 -29.94 -3.13 13.72
C MET A 1 -28.82 -3.42 12.74
N LEU A 2 -27.90 -2.48 12.51
CA LEU A 2 -26.72 -2.72 11.67
C LEU A 2 -25.66 -3.39 12.54
N GLU A 3 -25.39 -4.66 12.29
CA GLU A 3 -24.21 -5.33 12.86
C GLU A 3 -22.96 -4.62 12.32
N ARG A 4 -22.13 -4.10 13.22
CA ARG A 4 -20.80 -3.65 12.85
C ARG A 4 -19.97 -4.89 12.56
N VAL A 5 -19.60 -5.07 11.30
CA VAL A 5 -18.61 -6.06 10.90
C VAL A 5 -17.24 -5.43 11.06
N ASP A 6 -16.62 -5.61 12.23
CA ASP A 6 -15.28 -5.07 12.53
C ASP A 6 -14.15 -5.88 11.86
N ILE A 7 -14.51 -6.94 11.11
CA ILE A 7 -13.57 -7.83 10.41
C ILE A 7 -13.65 -7.58 8.91
N ILE A 8 -12.59 -7.06 8.32
CA ILE A 8 -12.49 -6.93 6.86
C ILE A 8 -12.19 -8.32 6.28
N PRO A 9 -13.04 -8.87 5.40
CA PRO A 9 -12.81 -10.18 4.80
C PRO A 9 -11.56 -10.16 3.92
N THR A 10 -10.82 -11.27 3.94
CA THR A 10 -9.54 -11.41 3.20
C THR A 10 -9.71 -11.25 1.69
N SER A 11 -10.82 -11.73 1.13
CA SER A 11 -11.16 -11.58 -0.28
C SER A 11 -11.28 -10.10 -0.68
N MET A 12 -11.86 -9.27 0.17
CA MET A 12 -11.98 -7.83 -0.05
C MET A 12 -10.61 -7.16 -0.05
N VAL A 13 -9.74 -7.52 0.89
CA VAL A 13 -8.36 -6.99 0.93
C VAL A 13 -7.58 -7.42 -0.32
N ALA A 14 -7.76 -8.66 -0.78
CA ALA A 14 -7.09 -9.18 -1.96
C ALA A 14 -7.56 -8.47 -3.25
N THR A 15 -8.86 -8.24 -3.41
CA THR A 15 -9.39 -7.53 -4.59
C THR A 15 -8.97 -6.07 -4.61
N MET A 16 -8.98 -5.38 -3.45
CA MET A 16 -8.45 -4.02 -3.35
C MET A 16 -6.96 -3.97 -3.68
N ALA A 17 -6.15 -4.88 -3.14
CA ALA A 17 -4.73 -4.95 -3.44
C ALA A 17 -4.48 -5.18 -4.94
N ALA A 18 -5.25 -6.04 -5.60
CA ALA A 18 -5.15 -6.28 -7.03
C ALA A 18 -5.53 -5.02 -7.85
N ALA A 19 -6.59 -4.32 -7.47
CA ALA A 19 -7.02 -3.09 -8.13
C ALA A 19 -5.95 -1.98 -8.01
N GLU A 20 -5.46 -1.70 -6.79
CA GLU A 20 -4.50 -0.62 -6.52
C GLU A 20 -3.10 -0.88 -7.11
N SER A 21 -2.71 -2.16 -7.22
CA SER A 21 -1.39 -2.54 -7.72
C SER A 21 -1.35 -2.89 -9.21
N GLY A 22 -2.50 -2.85 -9.90
CA GLY A 22 -2.63 -3.34 -11.27
C GLY A 22 -2.25 -4.83 -11.38
N TRP A 23 -2.91 -5.68 -10.58
CA TRP A 23 -2.61 -7.11 -10.46
C TRP A 23 -1.14 -7.39 -10.08
N GLY A 24 -0.55 -6.54 -9.23
CA GLY A 24 0.85 -6.66 -8.81
C GLY A 24 1.88 -6.24 -9.86
N THR A 25 1.46 -5.64 -10.97
CA THR A 25 2.39 -5.25 -12.06
C THR A 25 3.02 -3.87 -11.87
N SER A 26 2.46 -3.04 -10.98
CA SER A 26 3.01 -1.72 -10.66
C SER A 26 4.48 -1.79 -10.23
N LYS A 27 5.28 -0.81 -10.67
CA LYS A 27 6.70 -0.67 -10.29
C LYS A 27 6.88 -0.63 -8.78
N LEU A 28 5.95 0.02 -8.07
CA LEU A 28 5.96 0.13 -6.62
C LEU A 28 5.60 -1.20 -5.95
N ALA A 29 4.64 -1.95 -6.50
CA ALA A 29 4.31 -3.29 -6.02
C ALA A 29 5.52 -4.23 -6.10
N ARG A 30 6.22 -4.25 -7.25
CA ARG A 30 7.38 -5.15 -7.48
C ARG A 30 8.64 -4.75 -6.72
N SER A 31 8.97 -3.47 -6.68
CA SER A 31 10.20 -2.98 -6.06
C SER A 31 10.11 -2.95 -4.53
N ASN A 32 8.92 -2.63 -4.01
CA ASN A 32 8.75 -2.24 -2.61
C ASN A 32 7.77 -3.15 -1.84
N ASN A 33 7.18 -4.17 -2.47
CA ASN A 33 6.08 -4.95 -1.89
C ASN A 33 4.95 -4.07 -1.35
N ASN A 34 4.63 -3.00 -2.11
CA ASN A 34 3.69 -1.98 -1.69
C ASN A 34 2.51 -1.95 -2.67
N LEU A 35 1.49 -2.74 -2.33
CA LEU A 35 0.31 -2.99 -3.17
C LEU A 35 -0.72 -1.86 -3.11
N PHE A 36 -0.66 -1.00 -2.09
CA PHE A 36 -1.66 0.04 -1.81
C PHE A 36 -1.13 1.46 -2.06
N GLY A 37 0.06 1.61 -2.64
CA GLY A 37 0.61 2.94 -2.89
C GLY A 37 0.88 3.73 -1.60
N MET A 38 1.36 3.09 -0.54
CA MET A 38 1.64 3.79 0.72
C MET A 38 2.79 4.78 0.55
N LYS A 39 2.58 6.01 1.04
CA LYS A 39 3.60 7.07 1.10
C LYS A 39 4.48 6.94 2.33
N CYS A 40 5.69 7.47 2.25
CA CYS A 40 6.56 7.61 3.40
C CYS A 40 6.05 8.71 4.34
N THR A 41 5.96 8.41 5.65
CA THR A 41 5.42 9.34 6.66
C THR A 41 6.28 10.59 6.84
N LYS A 42 7.60 10.45 6.67
CA LYS A 42 8.56 11.56 6.66
C LYS A 42 9.06 11.71 5.23
N GLY A 43 9.26 12.94 4.75
CA GLY A 43 9.53 13.29 3.34
C GLY A 43 10.76 12.63 2.68
N ARG A 44 11.45 11.72 3.37
CA ARG A 44 12.40 10.77 2.80
C ARG A 44 12.05 9.37 3.29
N CYS A 45 12.02 8.42 2.36
CA CYS A 45 11.78 7.01 2.69
C CYS A 45 12.99 6.41 3.40
N THR A 46 12.76 5.78 4.55
CA THR A 46 13.75 5.00 5.29
C THR A 46 13.42 3.51 5.15
N ASN A 47 14.38 2.72 4.69
CA ASN A 47 14.23 1.27 4.60
C ASN A 47 14.54 0.63 5.95
N THR A 48 13.54 0.52 6.81
CA THR A 48 13.63 -0.21 8.09
C THR A 48 13.08 -1.62 7.92
N PRO A 49 13.75 -2.67 8.46
CA PRO A 49 13.20 -4.02 8.48
C PRO A 49 11.82 -4.05 9.13
N GLY A 50 10.89 -4.82 8.55
CA GLY A 50 9.51 -4.94 9.06
C GLY A 50 8.60 -3.73 8.76
N LYS A 51 9.07 -2.72 8.02
CA LYS A 51 8.23 -1.61 7.53
C LYS A 51 8.00 -1.72 6.03
N VAL A 52 6.80 -1.32 5.61
CA VAL A 52 6.44 -1.20 4.20
C VAL A 52 7.30 -0.12 3.54
N LYS A 53 7.91 -0.44 2.40
CA LYS A 53 8.75 0.50 1.67
C LYS A 53 7.85 1.48 0.91
N GLY A 54 7.55 2.62 1.52
CA GLY A 54 6.71 3.64 0.90
C GLY A 54 7.36 4.29 -0.32
N TYR A 55 6.61 5.14 -1.03
CA TYR A 55 7.18 6.06 -2.02
C TYR A 55 7.19 7.51 -1.48
N SER A 56 8.16 8.30 -1.93
CA SER A 56 8.16 9.75 -1.72
C SER A 56 7.69 10.40 -3.01
N PRO A 57 6.62 11.22 -2.99
CA PRO A 57 6.33 12.06 -4.14
C PRO A 57 7.51 13.02 -4.35
N ILE A 58 7.83 13.28 -5.62
CA ILE A 58 8.73 14.39 -5.97
C ILE A 58 8.05 15.66 -5.46
N ARG A 59 8.74 16.40 -4.58
CA ARG A 59 8.37 17.77 -4.27
C ARG A 59 8.77 18.60 -5.49
N VAL A 60 7.81 18.90 -6.35
CA VAL A 60 7.95 20.01 -7.30
C VAL A 60 7.90 21.27 -6.43
N GLY A 61 9.05 21.91 -6.28
CA GLY A 61 9.18 23.21 -5.61
C GLY A 61 8.86 24.34 -6.58
#